data_AF-A0AAU0VXG5-F1
#
_entry.id   AF-A0AAU0VXG5-F1
#
_cell.length_a   1.000
_cell.length_b   1.000
_cell.length_c   1.000
_cell.angle_alpha   90.00
_cell.angle_beta   90.00
_cell.angle_gamma   90.00
#
_symmetry.space_group_name_H-M   'P 1'
#
loop_
_entity.id
_entity.type
_entity.pdbx_description
1 polymer ?
#
loop_
_entity_poly.entity_id
_entity_poly.type
_entity_poly.pdbx_seq_one_letter_code
_entity_poly.pdbx_strand_id
1 'polypeptide(L)'
;MNTADAAQLWAEHQVTTLADGAQDWSVPPYGSLAWSQLPPNDPRRFAAVVEAAERWRRQAAEEERLEQLADDDPDAWYAEVTAGANDEARRLAGRLARMRTLAELTAARTHRPPHQLRATPGWPPIAVPGKPGQYLRSAPSYAAAA
;
A
#
# COMPACT_ATOMS: atom_id res chain seq x y z
N MET A 1 34.68 -0.83 22.91
CA MET A 1 34.00 -1.41 21.76
C MET A 1 32.85 -2.24 22.31
N ASN A 2 31.59 -1.89 22.01
CA ASN A 2 30.44 -2.64 22.50
C ASN A 2 30.42 -4.03 21.83
N THR A 3 29.93 -5.06 22.52
CA THR A 3 29.90 -6.45 21.99
C THR A 3 29.06 -6.55 20.73
N ALA A 4 27.98 -5.75 20.63
CA ALA A 4 27.14 -5.65 19.45
C ALA A 4 27.90 -5.11 18.23
N ASP A 5 28.79 -4.13 18.42
CA ASP A 5 29.64 -3.56 17.36
C ASP A 5 30.69 -4.58 16.92
N ALA A 6 31.24 -5.36 17.86
CA ALA A 6 32.23 -6.39 17.55
C ALA A 6 31.63 -7.55 16.73
N ALA A 7 30.42 -7.99 17.04
CA ALA A 7 29.72 -9.02 16.28
C ALA A 7 29.39 -8.56 14.86
N GLN A 8 28.92 -7.33 14.70
CA GLN A 8 28.64 -6.74 13.39
C GLN A 8 29.93 -6.62 12.55
N LEU A 9 31.00 -6.08 13.12
CA LEU A 9 32.28 -5.95 12.41
C LEU A 9 32.88 -7.31 12.02
N TRP A 10 32.73 -8.33 12.87
CA TRP A 10 33.12 -9.69 12.53
C TRP A 10 32.31 -10.22 11.34
N ALA A 11 30.99 -10.06 11.35
CA ALA A 11 30.11 -10.55 10.29
C ALA A 11 30.38 -9.85 8.95
N GLU A 12 30.55 -8.52 8.97
CA GLU A 12 30.94 -7.72 7.80
C GLU A 12 32.29 -8.22 7.25
N HIS A 13 33.28 -8.40 8.11
CA HIS A 13 34.58 -8.95 7.71
C HIS A 13 34.46 -10.34 7.08
N GLN A 14 33.63 -11.24 7.64
CA GLN A 14 33.41 -12.57 7.05
C GLN A 14 32.79 -12.48 5.66
N VAL A 15 31.75 -11.66 5.47
CA VAL A 15 31.11 -11.48 4.16
C VAL A 15 32.09 -10.87 3.15
N THR A 16 32.88 -9.89 3.55
CA THR A 16 33.94 -9.32 2.70
C THR A 16 34.99 -10.36 2.30
N THR A 17 35.41 -11.21 3.24
CA THR A 17 36.38 -12.28 2.95
C THR A 17 35.82 -13.30 1.94
N LEU A 18 34.54 -13.63 2.04
CA LEU A 18 33.86 -14.55 1.11
C LEU A 18 33.65 -13.94 -0.28
N ALA A 19 33.61 -12.61 -0.37
CA ALA A 19 33.47 -11.87 -1.62
C ALA A 19 34.81 -11.72 -2.38
N ASP A 20 35.94 -12.11 -1.77
CA ASP A 20 37.26 -11.89 -2.37
C ASP A 20 37.39 -12.59 -3.73
N GLY A 21 37.88 -11.84 -4.73
CA GLY A 21 37.99 -12.29 -6.11
C GLY A 21 36.67 -12.36 -6.91
N ALA A 22 35.52 -12.01 -6.32
CA ALA A 22 34.25 -11.95 -7.04
C ALA A 22 34.07 -10.62 -7.78
N GLN A 23 33.82 -10.68 -9.09
CA GLN A 23 33.66 -9.49 -9.95
C GLN A 23 32.26 -8.86 -9.82
N ASP A 24 31.23 -9.68 -9.63
CA ASP A 24 29.86 -9.27 -9.29
C ASP A 24 29.41 -10.04 -8.04
N TRP A 25 29.42 -9.36 -6.89
CA TRP A 25 29.04 -9.93 -5.60
C TRP A 25 27.67 -9.44 -5.16
N SER A 26 26.73 -10.38 -5.04
CA SER A 26 25.42 -10.14 -4.44
C SER A 26 24.99 -11.39 -3.68
N VAL A 27 24.61 -11.21 -2.42
CA VAL A 27 24.21 -12.27 -1.52
C VAL A 27 22.68 -12.37 -1.54
N PRO A 28 22.09 -13.47 -2.05
CA PRO A 28 20.65 -13.64 -1.98
C PRO A 28 20.21 -13.87 -0.54
N PRO A 29 18.99 -13.46 -0.14
CA PRO A 29 18.48 -13.71 1.20
C PRO A 29 18.49 -15.21 1.53
N TYR A 30 18.94 -15.56 2.73
CA TYR A 30 18.91 -16.95 3.21
C TYR A 30 17.50 -17.54 3.12
N GLY A 31 17.40 -18.79 2.67
CA GLY A 31 16.12 -19.48 2.50
C GLY A 31 15.29 -19.03 1.28
N SER A 32 15.72 -18.02 0.53
CA SER A 32 15.06 -17.63 -0.72
C SER A 32 15.26 -18.67 -1.83
N LEU A 33 14.43 -18.61 -2.87
CA LEU A 33 14.59 -19.45 -4.06
C LEU A 33 15.96 -19.25 -4.70
N ALA A 34 16.41 -18.00 -4.84
CA ALA A 34 17.72 -17.67 -5.39
C ALA A 34 18.86 -18.31 -4.57
N TRP A 35 18.76 -18.29 -3.24
CA TRP A 35 19.72 -18.98 -2.36
C TRP A 35 19.67 -20.50 -2.51
N SER A 36 18.48 -21.09 -2.62
CA SER A 36 18.33 -22.56 -2.77
C SER A 36 18.92 -23.09 -4.08
N GLN A 37 18.93 -22.26 -5.12
CA GLN A 37 19.45 -22.59 -6.45
C GLN A 37 20.98 -22.44 -6.55
N LEU A 38 21.64 -21.87 -5.53
CA LEU A 38 23.09 -21.76 -5.50
C LEU A 38 23.75 -23.14 -5.37
N PRO A 39 24.88 -23.39 -6.07
CA PRO A 39 25.68 -24.59 -5.89
C PRO A 39 26.06 -24.81 -4.41
N PRO A 40 26.15 -26.06 -3.92
CA PRO A 40 26.47 -26.33 -2.51
C PRO A 40 27.75 -25.68 -1.99
N ASN A 41 28.75 -25.51 -2.86
CA ASN A 41 30.06 -24.93 -2.52
C ASN A 41 30.15 -23.43 -2.86
N ASP A 42 29.05 -22.78 -3.24
CA ASP A 42 29.04 -21.35 -3.53
C ASP A 42 29.21 -20.54 -2.23
N PRO A 43 30.25 -19.68 -2.10
CA PRO A 43 30.50 -18.88 -0.89
C PRO A 43 29.33 -17.96 -0.52
N ARG A 44 28.48 -17.57 -1.49
CA ARG A 44 27.28 -16.76 -1.24
C ARG A 44 26.28 -17.48 -0.33
N ARG A 45 26.28 -18.82 -0.31
CA ARG A 45 25.41 -19.60 0.59
C ARG A 45 25.76 -19.33 2.06
N PHE A 46 27.05 -19.34 2.38
CA PHE A 46 27.53 -19.10 3.74
C PHE A 46 27.39 -17.62 4.10
N ALA A 47 27.70 -16.70 3.18
CA ALA A 47 27.48 -15.27 3.38
C ALA A 47 26.01 -14.95 3.72
N ALA A 48 25.06 -15.58 3.03
CA ALA A 48 23.63 -15.41 3.32
C ALA A 48 23.25 -15.86 4.73
N VAL A 49 23.85 -16.95 5.22
CA VAL A 49 23.63 -17.44 6.59
C VAL A 49 24.16 -16.44 7.61
N VAL A 50 25.36 -15.89 7.39
CA VAL A 50 25.95 -14.86 8.26
C VAL A 50 25.06 -13.61 8.30
N GLU A 51 24.62 -13.12 7.14
CA GLU A 51 23.71 -11.97 7.08
C GLU A 51 22.37 -12.25 7.79
N ALA A 52 21.81 -13.45 7.62
CA ALA A 52 20.56 -13.82 8.28
C ALA A 52 20.71 -13.92 9.79
N ALA A 53 21.81 -14.50 10.27
CA ALA A 53 22.12 -14.58 11.69
C ALA A 53 22.25 -13.17 12.32
N GLU A 54 22.92 -12.23 11.64
CA GLU A 54 23.04 -10.86 12.14
C GLU A 54 21.73 -10.07 12.06
N ARG A 55 20.89 -10.32 11.05
CA ARG A 55 19.53 -9.75 11.01
C ARG A 55 18.70 -10.26 12.18
N TRP A 56 18.75 -11.57 12.45
CA TRP A 56 18.06 -12.17 13.59
C TRP A 56 18.54 -11.61 14.93
N ARG A 57 19.87 -11.54 15.14
CA ARG A 57 20.45 -10.97 16.37
C ARG A 57 19.98 -9.52 16.61
N ARG A 58 19.98 -8.70 15.56
CA ARG A 58 19.51 -7.30 15.65
C ARG A 58 18.01 -7.22 15.91
N GLN A 59 17.23 -8.06 15.24
CA GLN A 59 15.79 -8.12 15.45
C GLN A 59 15.48 -8.52 16.90
N ALA A 60 16.12 -9.55 17.44
CA ALA A 60 15.91 -9.98 18.83
C ALA A 60 16.29 -8.89 19.84
N ALA A 61 17.40 -8.19 19.62
CA ALA A 61 17.81 -7.08 20.48
C ALA A 61 16.82 -5.89 20.40
N GLU A 62 16.25 -5.64 19.22
CA GLU A 62 15.25 -4.60 19.03
C GLU A 62 13.89 -4.98 19.65
N GLU A 63 13.48 -6.23 19.53
CA GLU A 63 12.29 -6.77 20.21
C GLU A 63 12.43 -6.63 21.74
N GLU A 64 13.57 -7.03 22.31
CA GLU A 64 13.86 -6.87 23.74
C GLU A 64 13.83 -5.39 24.17
N ARG A 65 14.41 -4.49 23.36
CA ARG A 65 14.35 -3.05 23.62
C ARG A 65 12.92 -2.52 23.63
N LEU A 66 12.09 -2.95 22.68
CA LEU A 66 10.69 -2.54 22.59
C LEU A 66 9.84 -3.11 23.72
N GLU A 67 10.09 -4.36 24.14
CA GLU A 67 9.46 -4.95 25.32
C GLU A 67 9.81 -4.16 26.58
N GLN A 68 11.10 -3.86 26.77
CA GLN A 68 11.55 -3.05 27.91
C GLN A 68 10.95 -1.63 27.87
N LEU A 69 10.89 -1.01 26.69
CA LEU A 69 10.26 0.31 26.54
C LEU A 69 8.77 0.26 26.85
N ALA A 70 8.06 -0.82 26.48
CA ALA A 70 6.64 -0.98 26.78
C ALA A 70 6.39 -1.06 28.30
N ASP A 71 7.30 -1.68 29.05
CA ASP A 71 7.22 -1.77 30.51
C ASP A 71 7.63 -0.46 31.21
N ASP A 72 8.70 0.20 30.75
CA ASP A 72 9.27 1.39 31.37
C ASP A 72 8.49 2.68 31.03
N ASP A 73 8.05 2.83 29.77
CA ASP A 73 7.32 4.01 29.24
C ASP A 73 6.33 3.59 28.12
N PRO A 74 5.11 3.16 28.50
CA PRO A 74 4.09 2.73 27.55
C PRO A 74 3.69 3.79 26.53
N ASP A 75 3.74 5.08 26.90
CA ASP A 75 3.37 6.18 26.01
C ASP A 75 4.43 6.40 24.93
N ALA A 76 5.72 6.34 25.31
CA ALA A 76 6.83 6.38 24.35
C ALA A 76 6.82 5.17 23.42
N TRP A 77 6.58 3.97 23.96
CA TRP A 77 6.41 2.76 23.15
C TRP A 77 5.29 2.91 22.12
N TYR A 78 4.10 3.38 22.55
CA TYR A 78 2.96 3.55 21.65
C TYR A 78 3.26 4.57 20.55
N ALA A 79 3.91 5.68 20.91
CA ALA A 79 4.33 6.70 19.95
C ALA A 79 5.31 6.13 18.91
N GLU A 80 6.28 5.32 19.34
CA GLU A 80 7.28 4.71 18.47
C GLU A 80 6.67 3.67 17.53
N VAL A 81 5.92 2.69 18.05
CA VAL A 81 5.30 1.62 17.24
C VAL A 81 4.27 2.18 16.26
N THR A 82 3.57 3.26 16.60
CA THR A 82 2.58 3.88 15.71
C THR A 82 3.15 4.97 14.81
N ALA A 83 4.43 5.34 14.93
CA ALA A 83 5.02 6.46 14.20
C ALA A 83 4.81 6.35 12.67
N GLY A 84 5.09 5.18 12.09
CA GLY A 84 4.91 4.94 10.66
C GLY A 84 3.44 5.01 10.22
N ALA A 85 2.52 4.46 11.02
CA ALA A 85 1.08 4.56 10.74
C ALA A 85 0.59 6.01 10.83
N ASN A 86 1.11 6.79 11.78
CA ASN A 86 0.80 8.20 11.95
C ASN A 86 1.34 9.05 10.78
N ASP A 87 2.53 8.72 10.27
CA ASP A 87 3.09 9.35 9.07
C ASP A 87 2.20 9.11 7.85
N GLU A 88 1.78 7.86 7.62
CA GLU A 88 0.88 7.54 6.51
C GLU A 88 -0.51 8.18 6.68
N ALA A 89 -1.05 8.18 7.90
CA ALA A 89 -2.30 8.87 8.21
C ALA A 89 -2.19 10.37 7.89
N ARG A 90 -1.07 11.03 8.24
CA ARG A 90 -0.83 12.44 7.91
C ARG A 90 -0.78 12.68 6.40
N ARG A 91 -0.16 11.78 5.62
CA ARG A 91 -0.15 11.86 4.15
C ARG A 91 -1.55 11.72 3.55
N LEU A 92 -2.35 10.83 4.10
CA LEU A 92 -3.72 10.57 3.61
C LEU A 92 -4.74 11.61 4.08
N ALA A 93 -4.53 12.24 5.24
CA ALA A 93 -5.48 13.16 5.86
C ALA A 93 -5.92 14.28 4.90
N GLY A 94 -4.98 14.92 4.20
CA GLY A 94 -5.29 15.99 3.25
C GLY A 94 -6.08 15.51 2.02
N ARG A 95 -5.93 14.25 1.61
CA ARG A 95 -6.76 13.64 0.56
C ARG A 95 -8.15 13.33 1.07
N LEU A 96 -8.25 12.66 2.23
CA LEU A 96 -9.51 12.27 2.85
C LEU A 96 -10.38 13.48 3.21
N ALA A 97 -9.78 14.55 3.73
CA ALA A 97 -10.50 15.79 4.06
C ALA A 97 -11.15 16.47 2.84
N ARG A 98 -10.66 16.20 1.63
CA ARG A 98 -11.24 16.72 0.38
C ARG A 98 -12.27 15.78 -0.25
N MET A 99 -12.39 14.55 0.26
CA MET A 99 -13.37 13.59 -0.24
C MET A 99 -14.73 13.89 0.38
N ARG A 100 -15.78 13.72 -0.43
CA ARG A 100 -17.13 13.86 0.09
C ARG A 100 -17.43 12.75 1.07
N THR A 101 -18.01 13.12 2.21
CA THR A 101 -18.45 12.15 3.20
C THR A 101 -19.66 11.35 2.68
N LEU A 102 -19.93 10.19 3.28
CA LEU A 102 -21.11 9.40 2.92
C LEU A 102 -22.41 10.21 3.12
N ALA A 103 -22.47 11.04 4.17
CA ALA A 103 -23.60 11.93 4.43
C ALA A 103 -23.78 12.96 3.29
N GLU A 104 -22.71 13.59 2.85
CA GLU A 104 -22.73 14.56 1.74
C GLU A 104 -23.11 13.92 0.40
N LEU A 105 -22.64 12.70 0.14
CA LEU A 105 -23.02 11.94 -1.06
C LEU A 105 -24.52 11.58 -1.03
N THR A 106 -25.03 11.25 0.15
CA THR A 106 -26.45 10.92 0.35
C THR A 106 -27.33 12.15 0.14
N ALA A 107 -26.96 13.29 0.73
CA ALA A 107 -27.64 14.56 0.53
C ALA A 107 -27.61 15.01 -0.95
N ALA A 108 -26.49 14.79 -1.66
CA ALA A 108 -26.42 15.10 -3.09
C ALA A 108 -27.40 14.27 -3.94
N ARG A 109 -27.68 13.02 -3.53
CA ARG A 109 -28.61 12.14 -4.24
C ARG A 109 -30.06 12.57 -4.03
N THR A 110 -30.41 13.06 -2.85
CA THR A 110 -31.79 13.48 -2.53
C THR A 110 -32.24 14.72 -3.29
N HIS A 111 -31.32 15.59 -3.73
CA HIS A 111 -31.66 16.86 -4.38
C HIS A 111 -31.72 16.81 -5.92
N ARG A 112 -31.46 15.68 -6.58
CA ARG A 112 -31.49 15.63 -8.04
C ARG A 112 -32.95 15.56 -8.51
N PRO A 113 -33.48 16.59 -9.20
CA PRO A 113 -34.84 16.52 -9.72
C PRO A 113 -34.95 15.37 -10.73
N PRO A 114 -36.11 14.70 -10.82
CA PRO A 114 -36.33 13.66 -11.81
C PRO A 114 -35.96 14.15 -13.21
N HIS A 115 -35.15 13.37 -13.93
CA HIS A 115 -34.79 13.70 -15.28
C HIS A 115 -36.03 13.65 -16.18
N GLN A 116 -36.36 14.77 -16.82
CA GLN A 116 -37.46 14.81 -17.79
C GLN A 116 -37.03 14.08 -19.06
N LEU A 117 -37.59 12.90 -19.27
CA LEU A 117 -37.36 12.11 -20.47
C LEU A 117 -37.93 12.84 -21.69
N ARG A 118 -37.12 12.96 -22.74
CA ARG A 118 -37.54 13.43 -24.06
C ARG A 118 -37.34 12.31 -25.06
N ALA A 119 -38.31 12.09 -25.93
CA ALA A 119 -38.14 11.15 -27.01
C ALA A 119 -37.12 11.70 -28.01
N THR A 120 -36.15 10.87 -28.39
CA THR A 120 -35.19 11.18 -29.44
C THR A 120 -35.94 11.33 -30.78
N PRO A 121 -35.63 12.37 -31.58
CA PRO A 121 -36.24 12.52 -32.90
C PRO A 121 -36.00 11.31 -33.80
N GLY A 122 -37.01 10.94 -34.59
CA GLY A 122 -36.96 9.80 -35.51
C GLY A 122 -37.25 8.43 -34.88
N TRP A 123 -37.39 8.34 -33.55
CA TRP A 123 -37.77 7.11 -32.86
C TRP A 123 -39.29 6.96 -32.74
N PRO A 124 -39.82 5.71 -32.76
CA PRO A 124 -41.24 5.46 -32.51
C PRO A 124 -41.63 5.91 -31.08
N PRO A 125 -42.92 6.21 -30.83
CA PRO A 125 -43.38 6.64 -29.50
C PRO A 125 -42.97 5.65 -28.40
N ILE A 126 -42.31 6.15 -27.36
CA ILE A 126 -41.79 5.32 -26.26
C ILE A 126 -42.80 5.32 -25.12
N ALA A 127 -43.29 4.13 -24.72
CA ALA A 127 -44.23 4.00 -23.61
C ALA A 127 -43.59 4.40 -22.28
N VAL A 128 -44.30 5.18 -21.47
CA VAL A 128 -43.81 5.60 -20.14
C VAL A 128 -44.08 4.50 -19.11
N PRO A 129 -43.04 3.93 -18.46
CA PRO A 129 -43.24 2.92 -17.42
C PRO A 129 -44.12 3.43 -16.28
N GLY A 130 -45.10 2.64 -15.86
CA GLY A 130 -46.03 2.98 -14.79
C GLY A 130 -47.19 3.92 -15.18
N LYS A 131 -47.28 4.33 -16.45
CA LYS A 131 -48.38 5.17 -16.98
C LYS A 131 -48.96 4.57 -18.27
N PRO A 132 -49.84 3.54 -18.15
CA PRO A 132 -50.40 2.88 -19.32
C PRO A 132 -51.16 3.87 -20.22
N GLY A 133 -50.92 3.79 -21.53
CA GLY A 133 -51.50 4.70 -22.53
C GLY A 133 -50.74 6.01 -22.73
N GLN A 134 -49.74 6.33 -21.89
CA GLN A 134 -48.90 7.51 -22.07
C GLN A 134 -47.63 7.18 -22.85
N TYR A 135 -47.36 7.96 -23.90
CA TYR A 135 -46.19 7.79 -24.76
C TYR A 135 -45.41 9.11 -24.87
N LEU A 136 -44.08 9.03 -24.80
CA LEU A 136 -43.19 10.13 -25.16
C LEU A 136 -43.09 10.20 -26.68
N ARG A 137 -43.40 11.37 -27.24
CA ARG A 137 -43.30 11.67 -28.67
C ARG A 137 -42.26 12.75 -28.89
N SER A 138 -41.51 12.65 -29.98
CA SER A 138 -40.61 13.73 -30.37
C SER A 138 -41.45 14.94 -30.76
N ALA A 139 -41.19 16.10 -30.15
CA ALA A 139 -41.72 17.35 -30.68
C ALA A 139 -41.00 17.66 -32.01
N PRO A 140 -41.69 18.19 -33.03
CA PRO A 140 -41.00 18.70 -34.22
C PRO A 140 -40.11 19.88 -33.79
N SER A 141 -38.82 19.84 -34.13
CA SER A 141 -37.98 21.03 -34.02
C SER A 141 -38.51 22.05 -35.02
N TYR A 142 -39.15 23.12 -34.56
CA TYR A 142 -39.31 24.31 -35.39
C TYR A 142 -37.90 24.88 -35.59
N ALA A 143 -37.22 24.41 -36.63
CA ALA A 143 -36.07 25.08 -37.17
C ALA A 143 -36.54 26.40 -37.79
N ALA A 144 -35.81 27.46 -37.48
CA ALA A 144 -36.01 28.85 -37.87
C ALA A 144 -36.69 29.06 -39.23
N ALA A 145 -37.81 29.78 -39.22
CA ALA A 145 -38.31 30.45 -40.41
C ALA A 145 -37.55 31.78 -40.58
N ALA A 146 -37.16 32.02 -41.83
CA ALA A 146 -36.52 33.17 -42.46
C ALA A 146 -36.82 34.55 -41.86
#